data_AF-A0A8E2E4Z5-F1
#
_entry.id   AF-A0A8E2E4Z5-F1
#
_cell.length_a   1.000
_cell.length_b   1.000
_cell.length_c   1.000
_cell.angle_alpha   90.00
_cell.angle_beta   90.00
_cell.angle_gamma   90.00
#
_symmetry.space_group_name_H-M   'P 1'
#
loop_
_entity.id
_entity.type
_entity.pdbx_description
1 polymer ?
#
loop_
_entity_poly.entity_id
_entity_poly.type
_entity_poly.pdbx_seq_one_letter_code
_entity_poly.pdbx_strand_id
1 'polypeptide(L)'
;MPHVDGQLLDPLEENLLDDLVPTRQASESDQRTRDRPTCSCLRRLADHLCHLHTVEQKHEPINLCTTLAEADGTRKCAEIVLDCHCCQGDLKVAMLITTVLQTLLDWLSVSQRRSMQVDQTPKVLFGTWTIPKSDAMSVGKLLTYRVLAKSQIVVNNLRLRIDKITFKASKSGMSCKFIDTKYLQQALHRLAESLRELVQHVRN
;
A
#
# COMPACT_ATOMS: atom_id res chain seq x y z
N MET A 1 85.13 6.69 8.65
CA MET A 1 86.17 5.80 9.20
C MET A 1 86.37 6.15 10.66
N PRO A 2 86.59 5.19 11.59
CA PRO A 2 86.66 3.72 11.45
C PRO A 2 85.39 3.02 12.00
N HIS A 3 84.83 1.96 11.40
CA HIS A 3 85.26 0.53 11.34
C HIS A 3 85.39 -0.15 12.72
N VAL A 4 84.50 -1.11 13.02
CA VAL A 4 84.81 -2.55 13.20
C VAL A 4 83.56 -3.38 12.84
N ASP A 5 83.74 -4.38 11.98
CA ASP A 5 82.79 -5.41 11.54
C ASP A 5 82.94 -6.72 12.32
N GLY A 6 81.91 -7.59 12.27
CA GLY A 6 81.97 -9.04 12.52
C GLY A 6 80.73 -9.57 13.27
N GLN A 7 79.64 -10.04 12.62
CA GLN A 7 79.38 -11.42 12.10
C GLN A 7 79.52 -12.51 13.19
N LEU A 8 78.66 -13.53 13.40
CA LEU A 8 77.65 -14.23 12.57
C LEU A 8 76.86 -15.24 13.48
N LEU A 9 75.71 -15.71 12.99
CA LEU A 9 75.00 -17.00 13.24
C LEU A 9 73.88 -17.12 14.33
N ASP A 10 72.63 -17.04 13.84
CA ASP A 10 71.43 -17.87 14.17
C ASP A 10 71.64 -19.36 13.80
N PRO A 11 70.68 -20.33 13.96
CA PRO A 11 69.30 -20.31 14.49
C PRO A 11 68.96 -21.51 15.42
N LEU A 12 67.72 -21.59 15.96
CA LEU A 12 66.86 -22.80 15.90
C LEU A 12 65.45 -22.53 16.46
N GLU A 13 64.46 -22.88 15.63
CA GLU A 13 63.03 -23.07 15.89
C GLU A 13 62.81 -24.16 16.99
N GLU A 14 61.67 -24.38 17.66
CA GLU A 14 60.35 -24.69 17.12
C GLU A 14 59.36 -24.98 18.28
N ASN A 15 58.07 -24.78 17.98
CA ASN A 15 56.80 -25.00 18.70
C ASN A 15 56.67 -26.10 19.79
N LEU A 16 55.79 -25.86 20.78
CA LEU A 16 54.77 -26.85 21.21
C LEU A 16 53.62 -26.21 22.03
N LEU A 17 52.39 -26.49 21.58
CA LEU A 17 51.08 -26.09 22.08
C LEU A 17 50.50 -27.14 23.07
N ASP A 18 49.33 -26.80 23.63
CA ASP A 18 48.33 -27.62 24.36
C ASP A 18 48.67 -27.94 25.83
N ASP A 19 47.78 -27.81 26.82
CA ASP A 19 46.32 -27.70 26.85
C ASP A 19 45.91 -27.23 28.27
N LEU A 20 44.69 -26.65 28.41
CA LEU A 20 43.78 -26.65 29.58
C LEU A 20 42.99 -25.33 29.76
N VAL A 21 41.81 -25.31 29.13
CA VAL A 21 40.62 -24.47 29.38
C VAL A 21 39.95 -24.89 30.71
N PRO A 22 39.46 -23.99 31.61
CA PRO A 22 38.07 -23.45 31.57
C PRO A 22 37.93 -22.03 32.20
N THR A 23 36.93 -21.16 32.01
CA THR A 23 35.47 -21.30 31.98
C THR A 23 34.90 -19.98 31.45
N ARG A 24 33.92 -20.06 30.55
CA ARG A 24 33.09 -18.93 30.10
C ARG A 24 32.28 -18.35 31.26
N GLN A 25 32.45 -17.07 31.59
CA GLN A 25 31.38 -16.29 32.24
C GLN A 25 30.59 -15.58 31.14
N ALA A 26 29.41 -16.13 30.85
CA ALA A 26 28.39 -15.46 30.08
C ALA A 26 27.93 -14.23 30.86
N SER A 27 28.34 -13.05 30.41
CA SER A 27 27.66 -11.82 30.75
C SER A 27 26.34 -11.84 29.99
N GLU A 28 25.26 -12.12 30.71
CA GLU A 28 23.88 -11.97 30.27
C GLU A 28 23.66 -10.51 29.85
N SER A 29 23.94 -10.24 28.57
CA SER A 29 23.36 -9.09 27.91
C SER A 29 21.90 -9.42 27.69
N ASP A 30 21.08 -8.95 28.62
CA ASP A 30 19.62 -8.91 28.57
C ASP A 30 19.21 -8.07 27.34
N GLN A 31 19.33 -8.70 26.18
CA GLN A 31 18.88 -8.22 24.89
C GLN A 31 17.36 -8.29 24.95
N ARG A 32 16.76 -7.29 25.60
CA ARG A 32 15.38 -6.90 25.38
C ARG A 32 15.26 -6.60 23.90
N THR A 33 14.91 -7.63 23.12
CA THR A 33 14.26 -7.49 21.83
C THR A 33 13.10 -6.54 22.07
N ARG A 34 13.30 -5.25 21.75
CA ARG A 34 12.20 -4.29 21.67
C ARG A 34 11.30 -4.85 20.59
N ASP A 35 10.24 -5.55 21.01
CA ASP A 35 9.18 -5.98 20.14
C ASP A 35 8.71 -4.74 19.40
N ARG A 36 9.06 -4.66 18.12
CA ARG A 36 8.53 -3.59 17.27
C ARG A 36 7.01 -3.74 17.32
N PRO A 37 6.26 -2.66 17.56
CA PRO A 37 4.81 -2.75 17.60
C PRO A 37 4.32 -3.35 16.28
N THR A 38 3.71 -4.53 16.36
CA THR A 38 3.17 -5.23 15.20
C THR A 38 1.80 -4.66 14.86
N CYS A 39 1.42 -4.69 13.59
CA CYS A 39 0.09 -4.26 13.15
C CYS A 39 -0.51 -5.28 12.18
N SER A 40 -1.84 -5.31 12.08
CA SER A 40 -2.57 -6.21 11.19
C SER A 40 -2.94 -5.59 9.83
N CYS A 41 -2.32 -4.46 9.46
CA CYS A 41 -2.69 -3.68 8.26
C CYS A 41 -2.56 -4.48 6.96
N LEU A 42 -1.47 -5.23 6.79
CA LEU A 42 -1.26 -6.04 5.59
C LEU A 42 -2.35 -7.11 5.45
N ARG A 43 -2.66 -7.81 6.55
CA ARG A 43 -3.73 -8.82 6.59
C ARG A 43 -5.07 -8.18 6.27
N ARG A 44 -5.40 -7.05 6.91
CA ARG A 44 -6.65 -6.31 6.64
C ARG A 44 -6.81 -5.93 5.16
N LEU A 45 -5.74 -5.46 4.52
CA LEU A 45 -5.77 -5.13 3.09
C LEU A 45 -5.93 -6.38 2.21
N ALA A 46 -5.22 -7.45 2.53
CA ALA A 46 -5.32 -8.72 1.80
C ALA A 46 -6.72 -9.31 1.93
N ASP A 47 -7.28 -9.37 3.14
CA ASP A 47 -8.64 -9.84 3.40
C ASP A 47 -9.67 -8.99 2.63
N HIS A 48 -9.48 -7.67 2.61
CA HIS A 48 -10.35 -6.76 1.86
C HIS A 48 -10.25 -6.98 0.34
N LEU A 49 -9.06 -7.20 -0.20
CA LEU A 49 -8.88 -7.54 -1.61
C LEU A 49 -9.52 -8.88 -1.97
N CYS A 50 -9.38 -9.90 -1.11
CA CYS A 50 -10.05 -11.18 -1.29
C CYS A 50 -11.57 -11.03 -1.30
N HIS A 51 -12.11 -10.18 -0.41
CA HIS A 51 -13.53 -9.85 -0.40
C HIS A 51 -13.95 -9.18 -1.72
N LEU A 52 -13.26 -8.13 -2.15
CA LEU A 52 -13.56 -7.44 -3.41
C LEU A 52 -13.52 -8.41 -4.61
N HIS A 53 -12.51 -9.27 -4.66
CA HIS A 53 -12.41 -10.29 -5.71
C HIS A 53 -13.59 -11.28 -5.68
N THR A 54 -14.03 -11.68 -4.48
CA THR A 54 -15.22 -12.54 -4.32
C THR A 54 -16.48 -11.84 -4.81
N VAL A 55 -16.63 -10.54 -4.56
CA VAL A 55 -17.76 -9.74 -5.06
C VAL A 55 -17.72 -9.66 -6.58
N GLU A 56 -16.55 -9.43 -7.17
CA GLU A 56 -16.36 -9.38 -8.62
C GLU A 56 -16.78 -10.67 -9.31
N GLN A 57 -16.31 -11.82 -8.81
CA GLN A 57 -16.68 -13.13 -9.35
C GLN A 57 -18.20 -13.40 -9.27
N LYS A 58 -18.88 -12.93 -8.21
CA LYS A 58 -20.31 -13.16 -8.01
C LYS A 58 -21.20 -12.24 -8.83
N HIS A 59 -20.68 -11.08 -9.22
CA HIS A 59 -21.47 -10.02 -9.83
C HIS A 59 -20.87 -9.55 -11.15
N GLU A 60 -20.29 -10.44 -11.96
CA GLU A 60 -19.78 -10.03 -13.27
C GLU A 60 -20.93 -9.93 -14.29
N PRO A 61 -21.25 -8.73 -14.80
CA PRO A 61 -20.54 -7.45 -14.65
C PRO A 61 -21.03 -6.58 -13.49
N ILE A 62 -20.09 -5.97 -12.76
CA ILE A 62 -20.40 -5.28 -11.50
C ILE A 62 -21.29 -4.06 -11.76
N ASN A 63 -22.42 -4.01 -11.05
CA ASN A 63 -23.36 -2.91 -11.15
C ASN A 63 -23.03 -1.76 -10.17
N LEU A 64 -23.58 -0.59 -10.47
CA LEU A 64 -23.32 0.64 -9.70
C LEU A 64 -23.72 0.51 -8.21
N CYS A 65 -24.84 -0.15 -7.89
CA CYS A 65 -25.29 -0.32 -6.51
C CYS A 65 -24.28 -1.11 -5.68
N THR A 66 -23.77 -2.22 -6.23
CA THR A 66 -22.73 -3.04 -5.59
C THR A 66 -21.45 -2.23 -5.40
N THR A 67 -21.01 -1.49 -6.42
CA THR A 67 -19.82 -0.62 -6.29
C THR A 67 -19.99 0.44 -5.20
N LEU A 68 -21.15 1.10 -5.14
CA LEU A 68 -21.44 2.11 -4.13
C LEU A 68 -21.51 1.52 -2.71
N ALA A 69 -22.02 0.29 -2.57
CA ALA A 69 -22.06 -0.43 -1.30
C ALA A 69 -20.65 -0.75 -0.78
N GLU A 70 -19.75 -1.19 -1.66
CA GLU A 70 -18.38 -1.56 -1.29
C GLU A 70 -17.44 -0.35 -1.12
N ALA A 71 -17.81 0.82 -1.66
CA ALA A 71 -16.97 2.02 -1.65
C ALA A 71 -16.64 2.52 -0.24
N ASP A 72 -17.61 2.55 0.68
CA ASP A 72 -17.36 3.06 2.04
C ASP A 72 -16.51 2.09 2.88
N GLY A 73 -16.70 0.78 2.71
CA GLY A 73 -15.86 -0.24 3.33
C GLY A 73 -14.41 -0.15 2.84
N THR A 74 -14.24 -0.01 1.54
CA THR A 74 -12.94 0.21 0.88
C THR A 74 -12.24 1.47 1.40
N ARG A 75 -12.95 2.59 1.45
CA ARG A 75 -12.43 3.84 2.00
C ARG A 75 -11.97 3.70 3.44
N LYS A 76 -12.84 3.16 4.32
CA LYS A 76 -12.53 2.97 5.75
C LYS A 76 -11.31 2.07 5.94
N CYS A 77 -11.22 0.98 5.15
CA CYS A 77 -10.06 0.09 5.17
C CYS A 77 -8.77 0.84 4.84
N ALA A 78 -8.78 1.64 3.77
CA ALA A 78 -7.63 2.45 3.36
C ALA A 78 -7.26 3.52 4.40
N GLU A 79 -8.23 4.26 4.95
CA GLU A 79 -8.01 5.30 5.98
C GLU A 79 -7.34 4.72 7.23
N ILE A 80 -7.90 3.63 7.79
CA ILE A 80 -7.33 2.95 8.97
C ILE A 80 -5.86 2.57 8.75
N VAL A 81 -5.54 2.08 7.55
CA VAL A 81 -4.18 1.64 7.24
C VAL A 81 -3.25 2.82 6.96
N LEU A 82 -3.77 3.89 6.35
CA LEU A 82 -3.01 5.12 6.10
C LEU A 82 -2.59 5.80 7.41
N ASP A 83 -3.46 5.78 8.41
CA ASP A 83 -3.23 6.37 9.74
C ASP A 83 -2.31 5.51 10.64
N CYS A 84 -2.04 4.26 10.25
CA CYS A 84 -1.19 3.37 11.04
C CYS A 84 0.29 3.79 10.99
N HIS A 85 0.84 4.17 12.15
CA HIS A 85 2.25 4.54 12.30
C HIS A 85 3.21 3.36 12.12
N CYS A 86 2.80 2.13 12.48
CA CYS A 86 3.68 0.95 12.44
C CYS A 86 4.10 0.58 11.01
N CYS A 87 3.20 0.76 10.04
CA CYS A 87 3.47 0.42 8.64
C CYS A 87 3.78 1.63 7.76
N GLN A 88 3.93 2.84 8.32
CA GLN A 88 4.05 4.09 7.55
C GLN A 88 5.15 4.06 6.46
N GLY A 89 6.24 3.34 6.71
CA GLY A 89 7.36 3.17 5.77
C GLY A 89 7.30 1.91 4.89
N ASP A 90 6.23 1.12 4.95
CA ASP A 90 6.10 -0.14 4.24
C ASP A 90 5.53 0.08 2.82
N LEU A 91 6.36 -0.20 1.81
CA LEU A 91 6.01 -0.11 0.40
C LEU A 91 4.90 -1.09 -0.01
N LYS A 92 4.88 -2.30 0.56
CA LYS A 92 3.87 -3.31 0.23
C LYS A 92 2.49 -2.85 0.66
N VAL A 93 2.40 -2.22 1.82
CA VAL A 93 1.15 -1.64 2.33
C VAL A 93 0.65 -0.52 1.41
N ALA A 94 1.53 0.39 0.97
CA ALA A 94 1.15 1.45 0.04
C ALA A 94 0.73 0.90 -1.34
N MET A 95 1.41 -0.13 -1.83
CA MET A 95 1.02 -0.84 -3.06
C MET A 95 -0.37 -1.46 -2.93
N LEU A 96 -0.65 -2.18 -1.84
CA LEU A 96 -1.96 -2.81 -1.65
C LEU A 96 -3.09 -1.77 -1.51
N ILE A 97 -2.87 -0.63 -0.85
CA ILE A 97 -3.86 0.46 -0.85
C ILE A 97 -4.12 0.95 -2.29
N THR A 98 -3.05 1.12 -3.07
CA THR A 98 -3.16 1.53 -4.49
C THR A 98 -4.01 0.54 -5.27
N THR A 99 -3.76 -0.76 -5.12
CA THR A 99 -4.53 -1.82 -5.77
C THR A 99 -6.01 -1.78 -5.37
N VAL A 100 -6.29 -1.72 -4.06
CA VAL A 100 -7.66 -1.64 -3.53
C VAL A 100 -8.43 -0.46 -4.12
N LEU A 101 -7.80 0.72 -4.17
CA LEU A 101 -8.42 1.92 -4.73
C LEU A 101 -8.61 1.79 -6.25
N GLN A 102 -7.63 1.23 -6.96
CA GLN A 102 -7.73 1.03 -8.41
C GLN A 102 -8.89 0.09 -8.76
N THR A 103 -9.03 -1.04 -8.05
CA THR A 103 -10.16 -1.96 -8.23
C THR A 103 -11.50 -1.23 -8.08
N LEU A 104 -11.64 -0.38 -7.06
CA LEU A 104 -12.86 0.41 -6.87
C LEU A 104 -13.12 1.40 -8.03
N LEU A 105 -12.08 2.09 -8.51
CA LEU A 105 -12.21 3.03 -9.62
C LEU A 105 -12.54 2.31 -10.94
N ASP A 106 -11.95 1.15 -11.19
CA ASP A 106 -12.23 0.33 -12.36
C ASP A 106 -13.70 -0.11 -12.37
N TRP A 107 -14.22 -0.56 -11.22
CA TRP A 107 -15.64 -0.90 -11.08
C TRP A 107 -16.55 0.31 -11.31
N LEU A 108 -16.18 1.50 -10.82
CA LEU A 108 -16.92 2.74 -11.09
C LEU A 108 -16.90 3.10 -12.58
N SER A 109 -15.77 2.92 -13.26
CA SER A 109 -15.64 3.15 -14.70
C SER A 109 -16.54 2.23 -15.50
N VAL A 110 -16.51 0.92 -15.21
CA VAL A 110 -17.33 -0.08 -15.89
C VAL A 110 -18.81 0.15 -15.64
N SER A 111 -19.20 0.41 -14.39
CA SER A 111 -20.61 0.63 -14.02
C SER A 111 -21.17 1.92 -14.61
N GLN A 112 -20.40 3.01 -14.68
CA GLN A 112 -20.83 4.26 -15.32
C GLN A 112 -21.04 4.11 -16.84
N ARG A 113 -20.10 3.47 -17.54
CA ARG A 113 -20.23 3.20 -18.98
C ARG A 113 -21.49 2.39 -19.29
N ARG A 114 -21.82 1.42 -18.44
CA ARG A 114 -23.03 0.58 -18.58
C ARG A 114 -24.31 1.31 -18.22
N SER A 115 -24.29 2.14 -17.18
CA SER A 115 -25.46 2.93 -16.77
C SER A 115 -25.92 3.91 -17.87
N MET A 116 -25.03 4.29 -18.80
CA MET A 116 -25.36 5.11 -19.97
C MET A 116 -25.97 4.31 -21.15
N GLN A 117 -25.83 2.99 -21.18
CA GLN A 117 -26.18 2.14 -22.33
C GLN A 117 -27.59 1.51 -22.29
N VAL A 118 -28.51 2.08 -21.50
CA VAL A 118 -29.95 1.74 -21.45
C VAL A 118 -30.27 0.53 -20.53
N ASP A 119 -31.22 0.75 -19.63
CA ASP A 119 -31.88 -0.18 -18.68
C ASP A 119 -31.14 -0.67 -17.41
N GLN A 120 -29.97 -0.14 -17.07
CA GLN A 120 -29.30 -0.43 -15.78
C GLN A 120 -29.35 0.71 -14.75
N THR A 121 -30.32 1.63 -14.86
CA THR A 121 -30.54 2.67 -13.85
C THR A 121 -30.85 2.04 -12.49
N PRO A 122 -30.16 2.44 -11.40
CA PRO A 122 -30.44 1.92 -10.08
C PRO A 122 -31.90 2.19 -9.70
N LYS A 123 -32.60 1.17 -9.18
CA LYS A 123 -33.95 1.38 -8.63
C LYS A 123 -33.83 2.10 -7.29
N VAL A 124 -34.23 3.37 -7.27
CA VAL A 124 -34.26 4.17 -6.03
C VAL A 124 -35.69 4.20 -5.49
N LEU A 125 -35.84 3.82 -4.23
CA LEU A 125 -37.11 3.77 -3.52
C LEU A 125 -37.15 4.85 -2.44
N PHE A 126 -38.29 5.53 -2.33
CA PHE A 126 -38.63 6.42 -1.22
C PHE A 126 -39.89 5.90 -0.54
N GLY A 127 -39.70 5.12 0.54
CA GLY A 127 -40.78 4.30 1.10
C GLY A 127 -41.25 3.26 0.08
N THR A 128 -42.53 3.29 -0.26
CA THR A 128 -43.13 2.43 -1.29
C THR A 128 -43.09 3.04 -2.70
N TRP A 129 -42.71 4.31 -2.82
CA TRP A 129 -42.68 5.01 -4.10
C TRP A 129 -41.37 4.77 -4.84
N THR A 130 -41.45 4.46 -6.14
CA THR A 130 -40.27 4.31 -7.01
C THR A 130 -40.00 5.64 -7.71
N ILE A 131 -38.78 6.14 -7.53
CA ILE A 131 -38.34 7.39 -8.14
C ILE A 131 -38.25 7.24 -9.67
N PRO A 132 -38.63 8.27 -10.46
CA PRO A 132 -38.47 8.26 -11.92
C PRO A 132 -37.02 7.97 -12.36
N LYS A 133 -36.85 7.35 -13.54
CA LYS A 133 -35.52 6.96 -14.05
C LYS A 133 -34.54 8.16 -14.11
N SER A 134 -35.00 9.34 -14.52
CA SER A 134 -34.18 10.56 -14.60
C SER A 134 -33.57 10.97 -13.25
N ASP A 135 -34.40 10.90 -12.21
CA ASP A 135 -34.05 11.34 -10.87
C ASP A 135 -33.18 10.27 -10.21
N ALA A 136 -33.49 8.99 -10.45
CA ALA A 136 -32.66 7.86 -10.03
C ALA A 136 -31.24 7.90 -10.64
N MET A 137 -31.12 8.30 -11.92
CA MET A 137 -29.82 8.55 -12.55
C MET A 137 -29.07 9.70 -11.87
N SER A 138 -29.77 10.79 -11.53
CA SER A 138 -29.18 11.94 -10.84
C SER A 138 -28.69 11.56 -9.44
N VAL A 139 -29.46 10.76 -8.69
CA VAL A 139 -29.04 10.18 -7.41
C VAL A 139 -27.80 9.30 -7.58
N GLY A 140 -27.79 8.43 -8.60
CA GLY A 140 -26.63 7.60 -8.93
C GLY A 140 -25.36 8.42 -9.16
N LYS A 141 -25.43 9.44 -10.03
CA LYS A 141 -24.32 10.38 -10.29
C LYS A 141 -23.87 11.10 -9.02
N LEU A 142 -24.80 11.60 -8.20
CA LEU A 142 -24.48 12.28 -6.95
C LEU A 142 -23.73 11.36 -5.97
N LEU A 143 -24.19 10.11 -5.82
CA LEU A 143 -23.55 9.14 -4.95
C LEU A 143 -22.15 8.75 -5.47
N THR A 144 -22.01 8.55 -6.79
CA THR A 144 -20.70 8.32 -7.41
C THR A 144 -19.76 9.50 -7.17
N TYR A 145 -20.23 10.73 -7.39
CA TYR A 145 -19.42 11.93 -7.16
C TYR A 145 -18.95 12.02 -5.70
N ARG A 146 -19.84 11.72 -4.74
CA ARG A 146 -19.49 11.65 -3.32
C ARG A 146 -18.41 10.61 -3.04
N VAL A 147 -18.48 9.43 -3.66
CA VAL A 147 -17.45 8.39 -3.54
C VAL A 147 -16.12 8.89 -4.12
N LEU A 148 -16.12 9.44 -5.33
CA LEU A 148 -14.91 9.96 -5.98
C LEU A 148 -14.26 11.09 -5.16
N ALA A 149 -15.04 12.01 -4.62
CA ALA A 149 -14.55 13.08 -3.75
C ALA A 149 -13.87 12.53 -2.48
N LYS A 150 -14.44 11.49 -1.87
CA LYS A 150 -13.82 10.81 -0.73
C LYS A 150 -12.55 10.05 -1.14
N SER A 151 -12.56 9.36 -2.27
CA SER A 151 -11.38 8.67 -2.80
C SER A 151 -10.24 9.64 -3.09
N GLN A 152 -10.53 10.88 -3.52
CA GLN A 152 -9.51 11.93 -3.69
C GLN A 152 -8.74 12.23 -2.40
N ILE A 153 -9.44 12.28 -1.26
CA ILE A 153 -8.82 12.51 0.05
C ILE A 153 -7.86 11.35 0.37
N VAL A 154 -8.30 10.11 0.17
CA VAL A 154 -7.47 8.91 0.40
C VAL A 154 -6.25 8.89 -0.53
N VAL A 155 -6.42 9.20 -1.81
CA VAL A 155 -5.32 9.28 -2.80
C VAL A 155 -4.31 10.37 -2.41
N ASN A 156 -4.77 11.51 -1.90
CA ASN A 156 -3.89 12.58 -1.42
C ASN A 156 -3.08 12.12 -0.20
N ASN A 157 -3.71 11.44 0.77
CA ASN A 157 -3.01 10.90 1.93
C ASN A 157 -1.99 9.82 1.54
N LEU A 158 -2.36 8.95 0.58
CA LEU A 158 -1.46 7.96 0.01
C LEU A 158 -0.26 8.62 -0.69
N ARG A 159 -0.47 9.69 -1.45
CA ARG A 159 0.60 10.48 -2.07
C ARG A 159 1.60 10.98 -1.05
N LEU A 160 1.13 11.65 0.01
CA LEU A 160 1.99 12.16 1.08
C LEU A 160 2.83 11.06 1.72
N ARG A 161 2.25 9.87 1.90
CA ARG A 161 2.95 8.71 2.44
C ARG A 161 4.01 8.17 1.47
N ILE A 162 3.69 8.06 0.18
CA ILE A 162 4.64 7.62 -0.86
C ILE A 162 5.80 8.60 -0.97
N ASP A 163 5.54 9.91 -0.99
CA ASP A 163 6.59 10.93 -1.06
C ASP A 163 7.54 10.83 0.14
N LYS A 164 7.00 10.59 1.34
CA LYS A 164 7.80 10.35 2.55
C LYS A 164 8.66 9.08 2.44
N ILE A 165 8.15 8.01 1.84
CA ILE A 165 8.91 6.77 1.62
C ILE A 165 10.03 7.03 0.60
N THR A 166 9.72 7.65 -0.54
CA THR A 166 10.69 7.96 -1.59
C THR A 166 11.82 8.84 -1.09
N PHE A 167 11.50 9.88 -0.30
CA PHE A 167 12.51 10.75 0.30
C PHE A 167 13.45 10.01 1.27
N LYS A 168 12.93 9.04 2.02
CA LYS A 168 13.76 8.20 2.89
C LYS A 168 14.61 7.22 2.08
N ALA A 169 14.06 6.64 1.02
CA ALA A 169 14.77 5.73 0.14
C ALA A 169 15.96 6.43 -0.54
N SER A 170 15.76 7.64 -1.08
CA SER A 170 16.82 8.43 -1.72
C SER A 170 17.96 8.78 -0.77
N LYS A 171 17.65 9.11 0.50
CA LYS A 171 18.67 9.38 1.53
C LYS A 171 19.46 8.15 1.95
N SER A 172 18.83 6.97 1.91
CA SER A 172 19.45 5.73 2.39
C SER A 172 20.38 5.04 1.38
N GLY A 173 20.47 5.54 0.14
CA GLY A 173 21.33 4.95 -0.91
C GLY A 173 20.93 3.53 -1.34
N MET A 174 19.77 3.02 -0.91
CA MET A 174 19.31 1.66 -1.23
C MET A 174 18.70 1.63 -2.64
N SER A 175 19.47 1.18 -3.63
CA SER A 175 19.06 1.11 -5.05
C SER A 175 17.79 0.29 -5.31
N CYS A 176 17.61 -0.84 -4.62
CA CYS A 176 16.44 -1.71 -4.78
C CYS A 176 15.14 -1.02 -4.33
N LYS A 177 15.15 -0.37 -3.15
CA LYS A 177 13.99 0.39 -2.64
C LYS A 177 13.64 1.59 -3.54
N PHE A 178 14.63 2.13 -4.24
CA PHE A 178 14.44 3.25 -5.15
C PHE A 178 13.63 2.85 -6.40
N ILE A 179 13.87 1.65 -6.95
CA ILE A 179 13.09 1.14 -8.09
C ILE A 179 11.63 0.91 -7.69
N ASP A 180 11.40 0.26 -6.55
CA ASP A 180 10.05 0.02 -6.03
C ASP A 180 9.29 1.34 -5.78
N THR A 181 9.98 2.38 -5.28
CA THR A 181 9.36 3.70 -5.09
C THR A 181 8.97 4.38 -6.40
N LYS A 182 9.76 4.21 -7.47
CA LYS A 182 9.41 4.77 -8.80
C LYS A 182 8.18 4.08 -9.38
N TYR A 183 8.12 2.75 -9.28
CA TYR A 183 6.96 2.00 -9.72
C TYR A 183 5.70 2.43 -8.97
N LEU A 184 5.80 2.56 -7.64
CA LEU A 184 4.69 3.01 -6.79
C LEU A 184 4.26 4.46 -7.12
N GLN A 185 5.18 5.36 -7.42
CA GLN A 185 4.87 6.72 -7.88
C GLN A 185 4.12 6.71 -9.23
N GLN A 186 4.52 5.84 -10.16
CA GLN A 186 3.80 5.69 -11.43
C GLN A 186 2.40 5.11 -11.22
N ALA A 187 2.25 4.12 -10.34
CA ALA A 187 0.95 3.54 -10.01
C ALA A 187 0.03 4.59 -9.37
N LEU A 188 0.55 5.41 -8.45
CA LEU A 188 -0.19 6.53 -7.86
C LEU A 188 -0.60 7.58 -8.91
N HIS A 189 0.26 7.88 -9.88
CA HIS A 189 -0.05 8.82 -10.95
C HIS A 189 -1.24 8.33 -11.77
N ARG A 190 -1.20 7.06 -12.21
CA ARG A 190 -2.30 6.41 -12.93
C ARG A 190 -3.59 6.40 -12.12
N LEU A 191 -3.52 6.10 -10.83
CA LEU A 191 -4.68 6.12 -9.93
C LEU A 191 -5.31 7.53 -9.86
N ALA A 192 -4.48 8.57 -9.73
CA ALA A 192 -4.95 9.94 -9.68
C ALA A 192 -5.52 10.43 -11.02
N GLU A 193 -4.99 9.94 -12.14
CA GLU A 193 -5.49 10.22 -13.49
C GLU A 193 -6.85 9.55 -13.71
N SER A 194 -6.96 8.26 -13.42
CA SER A 194 -8.22 7.49 -13.48
C SER A 194 -9.32 8.16 -12.63
N LEU A 195 -8.99 8.60 -11.42
CA LEU A 195 -9.92 9.34 -10.58
C LEU A 195 -10.39 10.65 -11.22
N ARG A 196 -9.48 11.42 -11.83
CA ARG A 196 -9.81 12.68 -12.50
C ARG A 196 -10.71 12.48 -13.71
N GLU A 197 -10.40 11.49 -14.53
CA GLU A 197 -11.21 11.11 -15.69
C GLU A 197 -12.63 10.74 -15.27
N LEU A 198 -12.77 9.93 -14.20
CA LEU A 198 -14.08 9.55 -13.67
C LEU A 198 -14.86 10.75 -13.11
N VAL A 199 -14.20 11.65 -12.40
CA VAL A 199 -14.84 12.89 -11.91
C VAL A 199 -15.35 13.73 -13.08
N GLN A 200 -14.56 13.87 -14.15
CA GLN A 200 -14.97 14.61 -15.32
C GLN A 200 -16.15 13.94 -16.04
N HIS A 201 -16.12 12.61 -16.13
CA HIS A 201 -17.17 11.83 -16.78
C HIS A 201 -18.51 11.90 -16.03
N VAL A 202 -18.48 11.92 -14.69
CA VAL A 202 -19.69 11.97 -13.86
C VAL A 202 -20.28 13.38 -13.78
N ARG A 203 -19.45 14.43 -13.92
CA ARG A 203 -19.90 15.82 -13.95
C ARG A 203 -20.62 16.20 -15.26
N ASN A 204 -20.23 15.56 -16.36
CA ASN A 204 -20.87 15.73 -17.67
C ASN A 204 -22.16 14.89 -17.78
#